data_AF-A0A4T3EYF0-F1
#
_entry.id   AF-A0A4T3EYF0-F1
#
_cell.length_a   1.000
_cell.length_b   1.000
_cell.length_c   1.000
_cell.angle_alpha   90.00
_cell.angle_beta   90.00
_cell.angle_gamma   90.00
#
_symmetry.space_group_name_H-M   'P 1'
#
loop_
_entity.id
_entity.type
_entity.pdbx_description
1 polymer ?
#
loop_
_entity_poly.entity_id
_entity_poly.type
_entity_poly.pdbx_seq_one_letter_code
_entity_poly.pdbx_strand_id
1 'polypeptide(L)' 'MTAIPEKDAKCRKIERLIASGMGVTESCREVGISEKTLYRWRAERRKIA' A
#
# COMPACT_ATOMS: atom_id res chain seq x y z
N MET A 1 9.29 1.66 -18.57
CA MET A 1 8.27 1.04 -17.70
C MET A 1 9.00 0.22 -16.65
N THR A 2 9.28 0.81 -15.49
CA THR A 2 10.04 0.19 -14.41
C THR A 2 9.11 -0.66 -13.56
N ALA A 3 9.61 -1.83 -13.18
CA ALA A 3 8.86 -3.00 -12.78
C ALA A 3 7.96 -2.79 -11.55
N ILE A 4 6.90 -3.60 -11.51
CA ILE A 4 5.85 -3.71 -10.49
C ILE A 4 6.30 -4.20 -9.07
N PRO A 5 7.54 -4.69 -8.78
CA PRO A 5 7.90 -5.20 -7.44
C PRO A 5 7.72 -4.22 -6.28
N GLU A 6 7.98 -2.93 -6.52
CA GLU A 6 7.88 -1.94 -5.45
C GLU A 6 6.43 -1.77 -4.96
N LYS A 7 5.45 -1.98 -5.83
CA LYS A 7 4.03 -1.80 -5.51
C LYS A 7 3.58 -2.79 -4.44
N ASP A 8 3.83 -4.08 -4.69
CA ASP A 8 3.42 -5.16 -3.80
C ASP A 8 4.24 -5.18 -2.51
N ALA A 9 5.52 -4.80 -2.57
CA ALA A 9 6.36 -4.63 -1.38
C ALA A 9 5.83 -3.50 -0.48
N LYS A 10 5.51 -2.33 -1.07
CA LYS A 10 4.94 -1.18 -0.35
C LYS A 10 3.55 -1.52 0.22
N CYS A 11 2.67 -2.17 -0.55
CA CYS A 11 1.38 -2.65 -0.05
C CYS A 11 1.52 -3.58 1.15
N ARG A 12 2.40 -4.59 1.08
CA ARG A 12 2.61 -5.53 2.19
C ARG A 12 3.21 -4.86 3.42
N LYS A 13 4.12 -3.89 3.23
CA LYS A 13 4.69 -3.10 4.34
C LYS A 13 3.58 -2.31 5.05
N ILE A 14 2.69 -1.67 4.29
CA ILE A 14 1.55 -0.93 4.84
C ILE A 14 0.58 -1.88 5.57
N GLU A 15 0.26 -3.03 4.99
CA GLU A 15 -0.59 -4.03 5.64
C GLU A 15 0.00 -4.52 6.97
N ARG A 16 1.33 -4.71 7.06
CA ARG A 16 2.01 -5.07 8.32
C ARG A 16 1.96 -3.95 9.36
N LEU A 17 2.16 -2.70 8.96
CA LEU A 17 2.06 -1.54 9.86
C LEU A 17 0.63 -1.38 10.39
N ILE A 18 -0.36 -1.54 9.52
CA ILE A 18 -1.77 -1.53 9.93
C ILE A 18 -2.07 -2.68 10.90
N ALA A 19 -1.56 -3.88 10.62
CA ALA A 19 -1.71 -5.04 11.50
C ALA A 19 -1.01 -4.85 12.86
N SER A 20 0.04 -4.05 12.95
CA SER A 20 0.69 -3.68 14.22
C SER A 20 -0.05 -2.55 14.97
N GLY A 21 -1.21 -2.09 14.48
CA GLY A 21 -2.02 -1.05 15.10
C GLY A 21 -1.78 0.36 14.59
N MET A 22 -0.95 0.54 13.56
CA MET A 22 -0.70 1.86 12.97
C MET A 22 -1.85 2.28 12.04
N GLY A 23 -2.17 3.58 12.02
CA GLY A 23 -3.18 4.11 11.09
C GLY A 23 -2.76 3.93 9.62
N VAL A 24 -3.75 3.86 8.72
CA VAL A 24 -3.50 3.81 7.26
C VAL A 24 -2.70 5.03 6.80
N THR A 25 -3.03 6.22 7.30
CA THR A 25 -2.37 7.49 6.96
C THR A 25 -0.92 7.53 7.44
N GLU A 26 -0.66 7.09 8.68
CA GLU A 26 0.69 6.99 9.24
C GLU A 26 1.53 5.98 8.47
N SER A 27 0.96 4.81 8.18
CA SER A 27 1.60 3.77 7.38
C SER A 27 1.94 4.27 5.96
N CYS A 28 1.06 5.08 5.34
CA CYS A 28 1.33 5.68 4.04
C CYS A 28 2.50 6.66 4.08
N ARG A 29 2.57 7.50 5.13
CA ARG A 29 3.69 8.45 5.34
C ARG A 29 5.01 7.70 5.56
N GLU A 30 5.00 6.66 6.38
CA GLU A 30 6.17 5.82 6.69
C GLU A 30 6.73 5.12 5.44
N VAL A 31 5.85 4.74 4.50
CA VAL A 31 6.22 4.08 3.25
C VAL A 31 6.49 5.07 2.11
N GLY A 32 6.21 6.36 2.32
CA GLY A 32 6.45 7.42 1.34
C GLY A 32 5.48 7.39 0.16
N ILE A 33 4.24 6.93 0.38
CA ILE A 33 3.18 6.95 -0.64
C ILE A 33 1.96 7.75 -0.18
N SER A 34 1.19 8.26 -1.14
CA SER A 34 -0.10 8.89 -0.82
C SER A 34 -1.17 7.83 -0.53
N GLU A 35 -2.12 8.17 0.35
CA GLU A 35 -3.30 7.32 0.59
C GLU A 35 -4.06 7.04 -0.71
N LYS A 36 -4.17 8.04 -1.61
CA LYS A 36 -4.78 7.89 -2.93
C LYS A 36 -4.11 6.79 -3.76
N THR A 37 -2.78 6.70 -3.69
CA THR A 37 -1.99 5.63 -4.34
C THR A 37 -2.35 4.27 -3.75
N LEU A 38 -2.41 4.16 -2.42
CA LEU A 38 -2.80 2.93 -1.74
C LEU A 38 -4.22 2.48 -2.11
N TYR A 39 -5.20 3.39 -2.09
CA TYR A 39 -6.57 3.09 -2.47
C TYR A 39 -6.68 2.61 -3.92
N ARG A 40 -5.98 3.27 -4.85
CA ARG A 40 -5.91 2.83 -6.25
C ARG A 40 -5.34 1.42 -6.37
N TRP A 41 -4.26 1.12 -5.67
CA TRP A 41 -3.65 -0.21 -5.70
C TRP A 41 -4.55 -1.29 -5.10
N ARG A 42 -5.26 -0.98 -4.01
CA ARG A 42 -6.28 -1.87 -3.42
C ARG A 42 -7.44 -2.12 -4.38
N ALA A 43 -7.92 -1.08 -5.07
CA ALA A 43 -8.99 -1.20 -6.05
C ALA A 43 -8.58 -2.08 -7.24
N GLU A 44 -7.35 -1.91 -7.75
CA GLU A 44 -6.77 -2.76 -8.80
C GLU A 44 -6.64 -4.23 -8.35
N ARG A 45 -6.17 -4.49 -7.11
CA ARG A 45 -6.10 -5.86 -6.56
C ARG A 45 -7.49 -6.50 -6.43
N ARG A 46 -8.52 -5.72 -6.10
CA ARG A 46 -9.90 -6.22 -5.93
C ARG A 46 -10.58 -6.57 -7.25
N LYS A 47 -10.13 -6.03 -8.39
CA LYS A 47 -10.63 -6.40 -9.73
C LYS A 47 -10.07 -7.72 -10.26
N ILE A 48 -9.01 -8.23 -9.64
CA ILE A 48 -8.28 -9.43 -10.06
C ILE A 48 -8.64 -10.65 -9.19
N ALA A 49 -9.43 -10.46 -8.13
CA ALA A 49 -9.96 -11.51 -7.26
C ALA A 49 -11.44 -11.79 -7.56
#